data_AF-A0A2E7RGS0-F1
#
_entry.id   AF-A0A2E7RGS0-F1
#
_cell.length_a   1.000
_cell.length_b   1.000
_cell.length_c   1.000
_cell.angle_alpha   90.00
_cell.angle_beta   90.00
_cell.angle_gamma   90.00
#
_symmetry.space_group_name_H-M   'P 1'
#
loop_
_entity.id
_entity.type
_entity.pdbx_description
1 polymer ?
#
loop_
_entity_poly.entity_id
_entity_poly.type
_entity_poly.pdbx_seq_one_letter_code
_entity_poly.pdbx_strand_id
1 'polypeptide(L)'
;MKDDEILKRLNEVFCDVMDDETIVLSHSTNASDIEEWDSLNQIKIILACEKAFGVRLNARDINLLENVGAMIEHLQPLVANKS
;
A
#
# COMPACT_ATOMS: atom_id res chain seq x y z
N MET A 1 12.20 -0.72 8.95
CA MET A 1 11.54 0.54 8.54
C MET A 1 10.49 0.91 9.56
N LYS A 2 10.24 2.20 9.78
CA LYS A 2 9.16 2.71 10.64
C LYS A 2 7.87 2.92 9.83
N ASP A 3 6.74 3.03 10.53
CA ASP A 3 5.42 3.20 9.92
C ASP A 3 5.36 4.42 9.00
N ASP A 4 5.92 5.56 9.44
CA ASP A 4 5.98 6.79 8.61
C ASP A 4 6.74 6.59 7.29
N GLU A 5 7.78 5.75 7.29
CA GLU A 5 8.56 5.45 6.08
C GLU A 5 7.78 4.52 5.14
N ILE A 6 7.01 3.58 5.71
CA ILE A 6 6.14 2.69 4.94
C ILE A 6 4.99 3.50 4.34
N LEU A 7 4.34 4.35 5.13
CA LEU A 7 3.27 5.23 4.68
C LEU A 7 3.73 6.14 3.54
N LYS A 8 4.91 6.75 3.66
CA LYS A 8 5.47 7.59 2.61
C LYS A 8 5.67 6.82 1.30
N ARG A 9 6.24 5.61 1.36
CA ARG A 9 6.41 4.76 0.18
C ARG A 9 5.09 4.24 -0.39
N LEU A 10 4.11 3.95 0.47
CA LEU A 10 2.76 3.61 0.02
C LEU A 10 2.15 4.79 -0.73
N ASN A 11 2.33 6.01 -0.25
CA ASN A 11 1.84 7.20 -0.95
C ASN A 11 2.43 7.30 -2.35
N GLU A 12 3.75 7.11 -2.50
CA GLU A 12 4.42 7.08 -3.80
C GLU A 12 3.83 5.98 -4.71
N VAL A 13 3.59 4.78 -4.19
CA VAL A 13 2.96 3.68 -4.94
C VAL A 13 1.54 4.03 -5.39
N PHE A 14 0.73 4.66 -4.53
CA PHE A 14 -0.63 5.05 -4.88
C PHE A 14 -0.64 6.13 -5.95
N CYS A 15 0.20 7.17 -5.80
CA CYS A 15 0.37 8.20 -6.83
C CYS A 15 0.77 7.59 -8.18
N ASP A 16 1.75 6.67 -8.19
CA ASP A 16 2.23 6.04 -9.42
C ASP A 16 1.17 5.15 -10.10
N VAL A 17 0.39 4.39 -9.32
CA VAL A 17 -0.61 3.47 -9.87
C VAL A 17 -1.84 4.20 -10.39
N MET A 18 -2.21 5.30 -9.73
CA MET A 18 -3.42 6.08 -10.03
C MET A 18 -3.13 7.27 -10.95
N ASP A 19 -1.86 7.58 -11.21
CA ASP A 19 -1.42 8.76 -11.97
C ASP A 19 -1.94 10.08 -11.34
N ASP A 20 -1.91 10.14 -10.00
CA ASP A 20 -2.40 11.28 -9.22
C ASP A 20 -1.43 11.63 -8.06
N GLU A 21 -0.64 12.68 -8.27
CA GLU A 21 0.31 13.22 -7.28
C GLU A 21 -0.37 13.96 -6.11
N THR A 22 -1.68 14.20 -6.17
CA THR A 22 -2.44 14.90 -5.13
C THR A 22 -2.89 13.97 -3.99
N ILE A 23 -2.75 12.66 -4.18
CA ILE A 23 -3.08 11.65 -3.17
C ILE A 23 -2.20 11.85 -1.93
N VAL A 24 -2.87 12.01 -0.78
CA VAL A 24 -2.25 12.05 0.54
C VAL A 24 -2.87 10.95 1.39
N LEU A 25 -2.12 9.86 1.58
CA LEU A 25 -2.55 8.75 2.40
C LEU A 25 -2.43 9.06 3.88
N SER A 26 -3.39 8.52 4.63
CA SER A 26 -3.37 8.42 6.08
C SER A 26 -3.65 6.96 6.46
N HIS A 27 -3.44 6.58 7.73
CA HIS A 27 -3.73 5.22 8.19
C HIS A 27 -5.20 4.83 8.00
N SER A 28 -6.13 5.79 8.01
CA SER A 28 -7.56 5.55 7.81
C SER A 28 -7.99 5.52 6.35
N THR A 29 -7.13 5.95 5.41
CA THR A 29 -7.47 6.03 4.00
C THR A 29 -7.82 4.64 3.47
N ASN A 30 -8.97 4.53 2.82
CA ASN A 30 -9.53 3.29 2.31
C ASN A 30 -10.12 3.49 0.90
N ALA A 31 -10.60 2.41 0.29
CA ALA A 31 -11.14 2.45 -1.08
C ALA A 31 -12.37 3.34 -1.27
N SER A 32 -13.07 3.75 -0.20
CA SER A 32 -14.17 4.71 -0.29
C SER A 32 -13.70 6.18 -0.32
N ASP A 33 -12.46 6.44 0.08
CA ASP A 33 -11.87 7.79 0.05
C ASP A 33 -11.23 8.12 -1.31
N ILE A 34 -10.93 7.11 -2.12
CA ILE A 34 -10.26 7.24 -3.42
C ILE A 34 -11.10 6.51 -4.48
N GLU A 35 -11.71 7.26 -5.39
CA GLU A 35 -12.64 6.73 -6.39
C GLU A 35 -11.96 5.72 -7.33
N GLU A 36 -10.70 5.97 -7.69
CA GLU A 36 -9.88 5.13 -8.53
C GLU A 36 -9.42 3.84 -7.83
N TRP A 37 -9.62 3.73 -6.52
CA TRP A 37 -9.22 2.54 -5.77
C TRP A 37 -10.25 1.41 -5.91
N ASP A 38 -10.30 0.84 -7.12
CA ASP A 38 -11.11 -0.32 -7.45
C ASP A 38 -10.33 -1.64 -7.35
N SER A 39 -10.98 -2.76 -7.68
CA SER A 39 -10.37 -4.10 -7.66
C SER A 39 -9.18 -4.26 -8.62
N LEU A 40 -9.16 -3.54 -9.76
CA LEU A 40 -8.08 -3.63 -10.73
C LEU A 40 -6.85 -2.86 -10.22
N ASN A 41 -7.05 -1.66 -9.71
CA ASN A 41 -6.01 -0.86 -9.12
C ASN A 41 -5.51 -1.45 -7.80
N GLN A 42 -6.35 -2.14 -7.02
CA GLN A 42 -5.91 -2.95 -5.87
C GLN A 42 -4.83 -3.97 -6.29
N ILE A 43 -5.03 -4.70 -7.39
CA ILE A 43 -4.03 -5.65 -7.90
C ILE A 43 -2.74 -4.94 -8.31
N LYS A 44 -2.83 -3.79 -8.97
CA LYS A 44 -1.65 -3.00 -9.37
C LYS A 44 -0.88 -2.48 -8.16
N ILE A 45 -1.58 -1.97 -7.14
CA ILE A 45 -1.00 -1.52 -5.87
C ILE A 45 -0.23 -2.67 -5.22
N ILE A 46 -0.80 -3.88 -5.17
CA ILE A 46 -0.12 -5.06 -4.63
C ILE A 46 1.22 -5.31 -5.33
N LEU A 47 1.21 -5.37 -6.66
CA LEU A 47 2.41 -5.63 -7.46
C LEU A 47 3.45 -4.50 -7.33
N ALA A 48 2.99 -3.26 -7.26
CA ALA A 48 3.84 -2.10 -7.06
C ALA A 48 4.47 -2.10 -5.66
N CYS A 49 3.71 -2.46 -4.61
CA CYS A 49 4.20 -2.65 -3.25
C CYS A 49 5.27 -3.75 -3.19
N GLU A 50 5.04 -4.91 -3.80
CA GLU A 50 6.05 -5.97 -3.87
C GLU A 50 7.37 -5.48 -4.45
N LYS A 51 7.31 -4.70 -5.54
CA LYS A 51 8.48 -4.10 -6.18
C LYS A 51 9.14 -3.02 -5.31
N ALA A 52 8.35 -2.11 -4.73
CA ALA A 52 8.83 -0.97 -3.96
C ALA A 52 9.49 -1.38 -2.63
N PHE A 53 8.92 -2.37 -1.96
CA PHE A 53 9.44 -2.90 -0.68
C PHE A 53 10.35 -4.12 -0.86
N GLY A 54 10.39 -4.70 -2.07
CA GLY A 54 11.17 -5.90 -2.37
C GLY A 54 10.67 -7.13 -1.62
N VAL A 55 9.36 -7.21 -1.35
CA VAL A 55 8.71 -8.30 -0.60
C VAL A 55 7.83 -9.11 -1.54
N ARG A 56 7.36 -10.28 -1.07
CA ARG A 56 6.26 -10.98 -1.72
C ARG A 56 5.05 -10.89 -0.83
N LEU A 57 3.93 -10.47 -1.39
CA LEU A 57 2.66 -10.35 -0.71
C LEU A 57 1.70 -11.40 -1.27
N ASN A 58 0.91 -12.01 -0.39
CA ASN A 58 -0.11 -12.94 -0.83
C ASN A 58 -1.39 -12.17 -1.16
N ALA A 59 -1.87 -12.28 -2.40
CA ALA A 59 -3.07 -11.59 -2.85
C ALA A 59 -4.31 -11.87 -1.96
N ARG A 60 -4.38 -13.04 -1.30
CA ARG A 60 -5.46 -13.34 -0.33
C ARG A 60 -5.40 -12.48 0.92
N ASP A 61 -4.21 -12.25 1.45
CA ASP A 61 -4.02 -11.50 2.69
C ASP A 61 -4.29 -10.01 2.44
N ILE A 62 -4.05 -9.55 1.20
CA ILE A 62 -4.20 -8.15 0.81
C ILE A 62 -5.65 -7.77 0.47
N ASN A 63 -6.44 -8.71 -0.03
CA ASN A 63 -7.88 -8.50 -0.22
C ASN A 63 -8.62 -8.28 1.11
N LEU A 64 -8.00 -8.57 2.24
CA LEU A 64 -8.54 -8.33 3.58
C LEU A 64 -8.06 -6.99 4.17
N LEU A 65 -7.22 -6.23 3.45
CA LEU A 65 -6.71 -4.95 3.94
C LEU A 65 -7.73 -3.86 3.63
N GLU A 66 -8.48 -3.48 4.66
CA GLU A 66 -9.59 -2.54 4.56
C GLU A 66 -9.13 -1.08 4.40
N ASN A 67 -7.91 -0.76 4.84
CA ASN A 67 -7.33 0.58 4.80
C ASN A 67 -5.80 0.53 4.76
N VAL A 68 -5.17 1.68 4.53
CA VAL A 68 -3.71 1.85 4.49
C VAL A 68 -3.05 1.44 5.83
N GLY A 69 -3.71 1.66 6.98
CA GLY A 69 -3.20 1.23 8.28
C GLY A 69 -3.00 -0.29 8.34
N ALA A 70 -3.99 -1.07 7.91
CA ALA A 70 -3.88 -2.53 7.80
C ALA A 70 -2.75 -2.93 6.82
N MET A 71 -2.55 -2.17 5.73
CA MET A 71 -1.42 -2.39 4.82
C MET A 71 -0.07 -2.21 5.51
N ILE A 72 0.08 -1.15 6.32
CA ILE A 72 1.31 -0.89 7.08
C ILE A 72 1.55 -2.02 8.06
N GLU A 73 0.55 -2.43 8.84
CA GLU A 73 0.65 -3.53 9.81
C GLU A 73 1.07 -4.84 9.14
N HIS A 74 0.58 -5.12 7.93
CA HIS A 74 0.99 -6.31 7.18
C HIS A 74 2.42 -6.21 6.62
N LEU A 75 2.81 -5.03 6.12
CA LEU A 75 4.12 -4.80 5.51
C LEU A 75 5.26 -4.72 6.54
N GLN A 76 5.00 -4.11 7.69
CA GLN A 76 5.99 -3.83 8.74
C GLN A 76 6.87 -5.05 9.11
N PRO A 77 6.30 -6.25 9.43
CA PRO A 77 7.13 -7.43 9.75
C PRO A 77 7.93 -7.96 8.55
N LEU A 78 7.44 -7.77 7.31
CA LEU A 78 8.10 -8.24 6.09
C LEU A 78 9.34 -7.39 5.76
N VAL A 79 9.28 -6.08 6.02
CA VAL A 79 10.37 -5.15 5.76
C VAL A 79 11.34 -5.01 6.92
N ALA A 80 10.95 -5.41 8.14
CA ALA A 80 11.82 -5.41 9.31
C ALA A 80 13.03 -6.36 9.17
N ASN A 81 12.85 -7.48 8.46
CA ASN A 81 13.89 -8.50 8.29
C ASN A 81 14.92 -8.19 7.18
N LYS A 82 14.85 -7.01 6.56
CA LYS A 82 15.69 -6.62 5.42
C LYS A 82 16.67 -5.47 5.71
N SER A 83 17.06 -5.28 6.97
CA SER A 83 18.08 -4.28 7.35
C SER A 83 19.50 -4.76 7.08
#